data_AF-A0A969Z7S9-F1
#
_entry.id   AF-A0A969Z7S9-F1
#
_cell.length_a   1.000
_cell.length_b   1.000
_cell.length_c   1.000
_cell.angle_alpha   90.00
_cell.angle_beta   90.00
_cell.angle_gamma   90.00
#
_symmetry.space_group_name_H-M   'P 1'
#
loop_
_entity.id
_entity.type
_entity.pdbx_description
1 polymer ?
#
loop_
_entity_poly.entity_id
_entity_poly.type
_entity_poly.pdbx_seq_one_letter_code
_entity_poly.pdbx_strand_id
1 'polypeptide(L)'
;MGLAKIANFINKKKEENPNAIFLAGGDMLQGSALSNHYKGKSTLKLLDMMGLDFFTIGNHEFDWGIDTVSNNFGGQTPYVSYPLVSANIFKKGTENLVDNAAPYHIIEKGGIKFGIIGYIGYGLENSISANQVKDYEFRQPGPIVEHWSNYLRVNEGVDFVIAVGHDVESNDYIRNLTGNSKVDLIF
;
A
#
# COMPACT_ATOMS: atom_id res chain seq x y z
N MET A 1 -7.91 -7.99 -17.28
CA MET A 1 -6.66 -8.48 -17.92
C MET A 1 -6.09 -9.60 -17.06
N GLY A 2 -5.54 -10.68 -17.61
CA GLY A 2 -5.07 -11.81 -16.79
C GLY A 2 -3.67 -11.58 -16.18
N LEU A 3 -3.42 -12.07 -14.95
CA LEU A 3 -2.15 -11.90 -14.23
C LEU A 3 -0.93 -12.37 -15.04
N ALA A 4 -1.04 -13.43 -15.82
CA ALA A 4 0.06 -13.89 -16.69
C ALA A 4 0.48 -12.85 -17.74
N LYS A 5 -0.48 -12.12 -18.33
CA LYS A 5 -0.18 -11.05 -19.29
C LYS A 5 0.47 -9.85 -18.59
N ILE A 6 -0.01 -9.52 -17.39
CA ILE A 6 0.56 -8.45 -16.57
C ILE A 6 2.00 -8.82 -16.18
N ALA A 7 2.24 -10.05 -15.73
CA ALA A 7 3.56 -10.54 -15.35
C ALA A 7 4.55 -10.43 -16.51
N ASN A 8 4.15 -10.85 -17.72
CA ASN A 8 5.00 -10.72 -18.89
C ASN A 8 5.32 -9.25 -19.24
N PHE A 9 4.35 -8.35 -19.10
CA PHE A 9 4.58 -6.92 -19.29
C PHE A 9 5.54 -6.35 -18.24
N ILE A 10 5.35 -6.68 -16.96
CA ILE A 10 6.22 -6.23 -15.87
C ILE A 10 7.65 -6.75 -16.06
N ASN A 11 7.82 -8.04 -16.41
CA ASN A 11 9.14 -8.62 -16.65
C ASN A 11 9.86 -7.89 -17.80
N LYS A 12 9.18 -7.67 -18.92
CA LYS A 12 9.74 -6.90 -20.04
C LYS A 12 10.14 -5.48 -19.61
N LYS A 13 9.33 -4.82 -18.78
CA LYS A 13 9.65 -3.47 -18.28
C LYS A 13 10.85 -3.45 -17.34
N LYS A 14 11.01 -4.49 -16.50
CA LYS A 14 12.18 -4.65 -15.62
C LYS A 14 13.45 -4.99 -16.41
N GLU A 15 13.34 -5.73 -17.51
CA GLU A 15 14.46 -5.96 -18.45
C GLU A 15 14.90 -4.68 -19.16
N GLU A 16 13.93 -3.87 -19.63
CA GLU A 16 14.20 -2.57 -20.27
C GLU A 16 14.75 -1.54 -19.28
N ASN A 17 14.32 -1.57 -18.03
CA ASN A 17 14.75 -0.67 -16.97
C ASN A 17 14.84 -1.41 -15.61
N PRO A 18 16.06 -1.80 -15.18
CA PRO A 18 16.27 -2.46 -13.89
C PRO A 18 15.85 -1.65 -12.66
N ASN A 19 15.67 -0.34 -12.82
CA ASN A 19 15.23 0.58 -11.76
C ASN A 19 13.70 0.75 -11.71
N ALA A 20 12.93 -0.01 -12.49
CA ALA A 20 11.48 0.03 -12.45
C ALA A 20 10.94 -0.41 -11.07
N ILE A 21 9.93 0.31 -10.57
CA ILE A 21 9.19 -0.01 -9.35
C ILE A 21 7.81 -0.53 -9.75
N PHE A 22 7.44 -1.72 -9.27
CA PHE A 22 6.14 -2.34 -9.44
C PHE A 22 5.33 -2.21 -8.15
N LEU A 23 4.19 -1.52 -8.23
CA LEU A 23 3.31 -1.22 -7.11
C LEU A 23 1.87 -1.70 -7.35
N ALA A 24 1.12 -1.84 -6.27
CA ALA A 24 -0.31 -2.14 -6.27
C ALA A 24 -1.07 -1.20 -5.30
N GLY A 25 -2.06 -0.48 -5.81
CA GLY A 25 -2.84 0.52 -5.08
C GLY A 25 -4.07 -0.03 -4.33
N GLY A 26 -4.01 -1.25 -3.81
CA GLY A 26 -5.14 -1.90 -3.13
C GLY A 26 -6.17 -2.54 -4.07
N ASP A 27 -7.17 -3.20 -3.47
CA ASP A 27 -8.27 -3.93 -4.13
C ASP A 27 -7.79 -5.01 -5.12
N MET A 28 -6.75 -5.74 -4.72
CA MET A 28 -6.16 -6.78 -5.57
C MET A 28 -6.72 -8.17 -5.28
N LEU A 29 -7.28 -8.38 -4.07
CA LEU A 29 -7.49 -9.74 -3.57
C LEU A 29 -8.87 -10.30 -3.88
N GLN A 30 -9.94 -9.50 -3.84
CA GLN A 30 -11.29 -10.03 -4.02
C GLN A 30 -11.70 -10.14 -5.50
N GLY A 31 -12.53 -11.14 -5.82
CA GLY A 31 -13.33 -11.16 -7.05
C GLY A 31 -13.15 -12.41 -7.91
N SER A 32 -11.99 -13.06 -7.87
CA SER A 32 -11.76 -14.32 -8.60
C SER A 32 -12.05 -15.54 -7.72
N ALA A 33 -12.56 -16.63 -8.32
CA ALA A 33 -12.90 -17.86 -7.60
C ALA A 33 -11.72 -18.44 -6.81
N LEU A 34 -10.53 -18.45 -7.41
CA LEU A 34 -9.31 -18.96 -6.77
C LEU A 34 -8.90 -18.08 -5.59
N SER A 35 -8.88 -16.76 -5.78
CA SER A 35 -8.50 -15.82 -4.72
C SER A 35 -9.51 -15.86 -3.56
N ASN A 36 -10.80 -15.92 -3.85
CA ASN A 36 -11.83 -16.04 -2.83
C ASN A 36 -11.72 -17.35 -2.04
N HIS A 37 -11.45 -18.48 -2.72
CA HIS A 37 -11.24 -19.76 -2.04
C HIS A 37 -10.05 -19.74 -1.08
N TYR A 38 -8.96 -19.10 -1.48
CA TYR A 38 -7.74 -18.97 -0.68
C TYR A 38 -7.66 -17.69 0.15
N LYS A 39 -8.74 -16.91 0.22
CA LYS A 39 -8.82 -15.62 0.93
C LYS A 39 -7.65 -14.69 0.59
N GLY A 40 -7.37 -14.50 -0.70
CA GLY A 40 -6.32 -13.61 -1.20
C GLY A 40 -4.93 -14.23 -1.32
N LYS A 41 -4.62 -15.32 -0.60
CA LYS A 41 -3.26 -15.90 -0.56
C LYS A 41 -2.71 -16.31 -1.92
N SER A 42 -3.56 -16.78 -2.83
CA SER A 42 -3.12 -17.14 -4.19
C SER A 42 -2.65 -15.90 -4.95
N THR A 43 -3.38 -14.79 -4.85
CA THR A 43 -3.03 -13.54 -5.54
C THR A 43 -1.80 -12.89 -4.93
N LEU A 44 -1.71 -12.84 -3.60
CA LEU A 44 -0.51 -12.39 -2.89
C LEU A 44 0.74 -13.14 -3.37
N LYS A 45 0.67 -14.47 -3.48
CA LYS A 45 1.82 -15.25 -3.93
C LYS A 45 2.19 -15.00 -5.38
N LEU A 46 1.21 -14.79 -6.25
CA LEU A 46 1.47 -14.45 -7.65
C LEU A 46 2.13 -13.07 -7.78
N LEU A 47 1.69 -12.08 -7.01
CA LEU A 47 2.31 -10.76 -6.96
C LEU A 47 3.76 -10.83 -6.44
N ASP A 48 4.02 -11.67 -5.44
CA ASP A 48 5.36 -11.96 -4.92
C ASP A 48 6.27 -12.53 -6.02
N MET A 49 5.78 -13.50 -6.78
CA MET A 49 6.50 -14.10 -7.92
C MET A 49 6.73 -13.11 -9.08
N MET A 50 5.88 -12.10 -9.22
CA MET A 50 6.06 -11.00 -10.18
C MET A 50 7.05 -9.92 -9.69
N GLY A 51 7.51 -10.04 -8.44
CA GLY A 51 8.39 -9.10 -7.77
C GLY A 51 7.71 -7.76 -7.50
N LEU A 52 6.50 -7.80 -6.92
CA LEU A 52 5.88 -6.59 -6.37
C LEU A 52 6.80 -5.98 -5.31
N ASP A 53 7.01 -4.66 -5.35
CA ASP A 53 7.92 -3.99 -4.44
C ASP A 53 7.26 -3.63 -3.09
N PHE A 54 5.95 -3.37 -3.07
CA PHE A 54 5.14 -3.16 -1.87
C PHE A 54 3.65 -3.30 -2.19
N PHE A 55 2.81 -3.44 -1.16
CA PHE A 55 1.37 -3.56 -1.30
C PHE A 55 0.64 -2.57 -0.40
N THR A 56 -0.33 -1.84 -0.97
CA THR A 56 -1.24 -0.95 -0.23
C THR A 56 -2.60 -1.61 0.00
N ILE A 57 -3.33 -1.17 1.02
CA ILE A 57 -4.66 -1.66 1.38
C ILE A 57 -5.76 -0.84 0.67
N GLY A 58 -6.66 -1.52 -0.02
CA GLY A 58 -7.97 -1.04 -0.44
C GLY A 58 -9.09 -1.58 0.47
N ASN A 59 -10.34 -1.22 0.19
CA ASN A 59 -11.45 -1.65 1.04
C ASN A 59 -11.72 -3.15 0.95
N HIS A 60 -11.48 -3.80 -0.19
CA HIS A 60 -11.73 -5.24 -0.36
C HIS A 60 -10.71 -6.14 0.35
N GLU A 61 -9.59 -5.59 0.83
CA GLU A 61 -8.69 -6.32 1.73
C GLU A 61 -9.32 -6.62 3.11
N PHE A 62 -10.43 -5.97 3.46
CA PHE A 62 -11.20 -6.25 4.68
C PHE A 62 -12.27 -7.34 4.53
N ASP A 63 -12.53 -7.86 3.32
CA ASP A 63 -13.67 -8.76 3.07
C ASP A 63 -13.62 -10.05 3.90
N TRP A 64 -12.43 -10.49 4.30
CA TRP A 64 -12.21 -11.65 5.17
C TRP A 64 -11.65 -11.28 6.55
N GLY A 65 -11.72 -9.98 6.91
CA GLY A 65 -11.05 -9.38 8.05
C GLY A 65 -9.60 -9.03 7.72
N ILE A 66 -9.17 -7.83 8.07
CA ILE A 66 -7.86 -7.31 7.66
C ILE A 66 -6.70 -8.17 8.17
N ASP A 67 -6.85 -8.79 9.34
CA ASP A 67 -5.85 -9.71 9.91
C ASP A 67 -5.60 -10.94 9.01
N THR A 68 -6.62 -11.39 8.26
CA THR A 68 -6.46 -12.50 7.31
C THR A 68 -5.45 -12.15 6.22
N VAL A 69 -5.43 -10.88 5.81
CA VAL A 69 -4.52 -10.35 4.79
C VAL A 69 -3.18 -9.95 5.41
N SER A 70 -3.20 -9.13 6.45
CA SER A 70 -2.01 -8.50 7.01
C SER A 70 -1.04 -9.51 7.65
N ASN A 71 -1.54 -10.63 8.19
CA ASN A 71 -0.68 -11.69 8.73
C ASN A 71 0.19 -12.40 7.68
N ASN A 72 -0.03 -12.18 6.39
CA ASN A 72 0.86 -12.73 5.35
C ASN A 72 2.18 -11.96 5.21
N PHE A 73 2.26 -10.77 5.79
CA PHE A 73 3.38 -9.83 5.60
C PHE A 73 4.36 -9.79 6.78
N GLY A 74 4.01 -10.37 7.92
CA GLY A 74 4.81 -10.31 9.14
C GLY A 74 5.28 -11.67 9.66
N GLY A 75 6.02 -11.61 10.77
CA GLY A 75 6.62 -12.77 11.43
C GLY A 75 8.04 -13.08 10.94
N GLN A 76 8.67 -14.09 11.56
CA GLN A 76 10.03 -14.54 11.21
C GLN A 76 10.11 -15.17 9.81
N THR A 77 8.99 -15.68 9.31
CA THR A 77 8.89 -16.30 7.98
C THR A 77 7.57 -15.84 7.33
N PRO A 78 7.54 -14.63 6.77
CA PRO A 78 6.34 -14.11 6.13
C PRO A 78 6.00 -14.93 4.89
N TYR A 79 4.72 -14.93 4.51
CA TYR A 79 4.25 -15.69 3.34
C TYR A 79 4.63 -15.01 2.01
N VAL A 80 4.71 -13.67 2.02
CA VAL A 80 5.22 -12.83 0.92
C VAL A 80 6.44 -12.05 1.35
N SER A 81 7.29 -11.66 0.40
CA SER A 81 8.58 -11.00 0.67
C SER A 81 8.53 -9.47 0.66
N TYR A 82 7.45 -8.88 0.14
CA TYR A 82 7.26 -7.43 0.06
C TYR A 82 6.46 -6.90 1.27
N PRO A 83 6.66 -5.63 1.66
CA PRO A 83 5.98 -5.04 2.80
C PRO A 83 4.53 -4.64 2.51
N LEU A 84 3.73 -4.61 3.57
CA LEU A 84 2.41 -3.98 3.61
C LEU A 84 2.57 -2.51 4.03
N VAL A 85 2.09 -1.59 3.21
CA VAL A 85 2.24 -0.15 3.43
C VAL A 85 0.87 0.51 3.55
N SER A 86 0.58 1.05 4.73
CA SER A 86 -0.66 1.78 5.02
C SER A 86 -0.45 2.70 6.21
N ALA A 87 -0.62 4.00 5.99
CA ALA A 87 -0.29 5.04 6.95
C ALA A 87 -1.48 5.51 7.78
N ASN A 88 -2.72 5.24 7.34
CA ASN A 88 -3.91 5.88 7.88
C ASN A 88 -4.98 4.94 8.44
N ILE A 89 -4.69 3.64 8.56
CA ILE A 89 -5.59 2.66 9.18
C ILE A 89 -5.06 2.30 10.55
N PHE A 90 -5.77 2.74 11.58
CA PHE A 90 -5.36 2.57 12.97
C PHE A 90 -6.29 1.60 13.70
N LYS A 91 -5.75 0.92 14.70
CA LYS A 91 -6.54 0.21 15.70
C LYS A 91 -7.25 1.25 16.57
N LYS A 92 -8.57 1.15 16.65
CA LYS A 92 -9.44 2.16 17.27
C LYS A 92 -9.01 2.48 18.70
N GLY A 93 -8.91 3.77 19.01
CA GLY A 93 -8.50 4.25 20.34
C GLY A 93 -7.00 4.09 20.64
N THR A 94 -6.17 3.86 19.61
CA THR A 94 -4.71 3.76 19.74
C THR A 94 -4.01 4.50 18.61
N GLU A 95 -2.69 4.68 18.73
CA GLU A 95 -1.81 5.16 17.65
C GLU A 95 -1.15 4.01 16.87
N ASN A 96 -1.60 2.77 17.10
CA ASN A 96 -1.06 1.60 16.41
C ASN A 96 -1.78 1.41 15.07
N LEU A 97 -1.00 1.21 14.01
CA LEU A 97 -1.52 0.79 12.72
C LEU A 97 -2.08 -0.65 12.77
N VAL A 98 -2.73 -1.06 11.68
CA VAL A 98 -3.01 -2.48 11.40
C VAL A 98 -1.74 -3.31 11.57
N ASP A 99 -1.90 -4.53 12.10
CA ASP A 99 -0.75 -5.41 12.32
C ASP A 99 0.04 -5.64 11.03
N ASN A 100 1.38 -5.65 11.14
CA ASN A 100 2.32 -5.85 10.04
C ASN A 100 2.29 -4.76 8.95
N ALA A 101 1.50 -3.69 9.09
CA ALA A 101 1.58 -2.53 8.21
C ALA A 101 2.64 -1.53 8.70
N ALA A 102 3.39 -0.98 7.76
CA ALA A 102 4.25 0.19 7.98
C ALA A 102 3.60 1.43 7.35
N PRO A 103 3.81 2.63 7.92
CA PRO A 103 3.26 3.85 7.35
C PRO A 103 3.90 4.22 6.00
N TYR A 104 5.17 3.86 5.84
CA TYR A 104 5.92 4.09 4.61
C TYR A 104 6.87 2.94 4.32
N HIS A 105 7.38 2.92 3.09
CA HIS A 105 8.50 2.07 2.68
C HIS A 105 9.52 2.91 1.91
N ILE A 106 10.79 2.52 1.97
CA ILE A 106 11.87 3.20 1.26
C ILE A 106 12.50 2.22 0.29
N ILE A 107 12.56 2.62 -0.97
CA ILE A 107 13.20 1.86 -2.04
C ILE A 107 14.35 2.69 -2.61
N GLU A 108 15.53 2.09 -2.76
CA GLU A 108 16.65 2.71 -3.45
C GLU A 108 16.90 2.02 -4.80
N LYS A 109 16.89 2.79 -5.89
CA LYS A 109 17.17 2.30 -7.25
C LYS A 109 18.02 3.32 -7.99
N GLY A 110 19.11 2.87 -8.60
CA GLY A 110 20.00 3.75 -9.36
C GLY A 110 20.60 4.90 -8.54
N GLY A 111 20.78 4.72 -7.22
CA GLY A 111 21.27 5.77 -6.31
C GLY A 111 20.23 6.84 -5.96
N ILE A 112 18.96 6.62 -6.29
CA ILE A 112 17.83 7.50 -5.93
C ILE A 112 17.01 6.81 -4.85
N LYS A 113 16.72 7.52 -3.76
CA LYS A 113 15.93 7.04 -2.62
C LYS A 113 14.48 7.52 -2.75
N PHE A 114 13.56 6.58 -2.92
CA PHE A 114 12.11 6.83 -3.03
C PHE A 114 11.44 6.50 -1.69
N GLY A 115 10.79 7.49 -1.08
CA GLY A 115 9.89 7.28 0.05
C GLY A 115 8.46 7.04 -0.45
N ILE A 116 7.83 5.96 -0.02
CA ILE A 116 6.52 5.52 -0.48
C ILE A 116 5.56 5.52 0.69
N ILE A 117 4.43 6.21 0.57
CA ILE A 117 3.38 6.30 1.59
C ILE A 117 2.12 5.64 1.04
N GLY A 118 1.62 4.61 1.73
CA GLY A 118 0.38 3.94 1.39
C GLY A 118 -0.80 4.54 2.15
N TYR A 119 -1.96 4.72 1.53
CA TYR A 119 -3.16 5.19 2.22
C TYR A 119 -4.46 4.66 1.58
N ILE A 120 -5.55 4.73 2.34
CA ILE A 120 -6.92 4.45 1.87
C ILE A 120 -7.81 5.67 2.09
N GLY A 121 -8.81 5.89 1.24
CA GLY A 121 -9.72 7.03 1.35
C GLY A 121 -10.50 7.02 2.67
N TYR A 122 -10.66 8.21 3.26
CA TYR A 122 -11.54 8.39 4.42
C TYR A 122 -13.00 8.17 4.00
N GLY A 123 -13.78 7.47 4.83
CA GLY A 123 -15.17 7.14 4.54
C GLY A 123 -15.35 5.84 3.76
N LEU A 124 -14.27 5.24 3.23
CA LEU A 124 -14.32 3.91 2.61
C LEU A 124 -14.64 2.80 3.62
N GLU A 125 -14.49 3.03 4.91
CA GLU A 125 -15.00 2.12 5.94
C GLU A 125 -16.52 1.86 5.80
N ASN A 126 -17.27 2.78 5.20
CA ASN A 126 -18.71 2.62 4.96
C ASN A 126 -19.04 1.61 3.84
N SER A 127 -18.08 1.28 2.96
CA SER A 127 -18.23 0.23 1.96
C SER A 127 -17.85 -1.15 2.48
N ILE A 128 -17.36 -1.23 3.72
CA ILE A 128 -16.92 -2.45 4.38
C ILE A 128 -18.01 -2.92 5.35
N SER A 129 -18.10 -4.23 5.56
CA SER A 129 -18.98 -4.77 6.61
C SER A 129 -18.61 -4.18 7.98
N ALA A 130 -19.59 -3.62 8.69
CA ALA A 130 -19.39 -3.02 10.01
C ALA A 130 -18.65 -3.94 10.99
N ASN A 131 -18.89 -5.26 10.94
CA ASN A 131 -18.19 -6.21 11.81
C ASN A 131 -16.70 -6.37 11.47
N GLN A 132 -16.30 -6.16 10.21
CA GLN A 132 -14.90 -6.28 9.77
C GLN A 132 -14.08 -5.02 10.04
N VAL A 133 -14.73 -3.86 10.22
CA VAL A 133 -14.04 -2.57 10.44
C VAL A 133 -14.26 -1.98 11.84
N LYS A 134 -15.10 -2.60 12.69
CA LYS A 134 -15.46 -2.07 14.03
C LYS A 134 -14.28 -1.72 14.94
N ASP A 135 -13.17 -2.44 14.82
CA ASP A 135 -11.97 -2.33 15.64
C ASP A 135 -10.91 -1.40 15.02
N TYR A 136 -11.23 -0.81 13.85
CA TYR A 136 -10.34 0.03 13.07
C TYR A 136 -10.94 1.43 12.85
N GLU A 137 -10.07 2.42 12.71
CA GLU A 137 -10.42 3.79 12.35
C GLU A 137 -9.57 4.23 11.18
N PHE A 138 -10.22 4.82 10.17
CA PHE A 138 -9.53 5.36 9.01
C PHE A 138 -9.37 6.85 9.27
N ARG A 139 -8.12 7.32 9.31
CA ARG A 139 -7.82 8.74 9.52
C ARG A 139 -7.70 9.45 8.19
N GLN A 140 -7.96 10.76 8.19
CA GLN A 140 -7.90 11.62 7.01
C GLN A 140 -6.52 11.49 6.33
N PRO A 141 -6.44 11.09 5.04
CA PRO A 141 -5.17 10.84 4.39
C PRO A 141 -4.28 12.07 4.25
N GLY A 142 -4.86 13.24 3.93
CA GLY A 142 -4.10 14.47 3.70
C GLY A 142 -3.08 14.80 4.81
N PRO A 143 -3.53 14.98 6.07
CA PRO A 143 -2.63 15.24 7.20
C PRO A 143 -1.62 14.11 7.48
N ILE A 144 -2.02 12.85 7.28
CA ILE A 144 -1.13 11.68 7.47
C ILE A 144 -0.01 11.68 6.42
N VAL A 145 -0.35 11.87 5.15
CA VAL A 145 0.60 11.91 4.04
C VAL A 145 1.53 13.13 4.19
N GLU A 146 1.00 14.28 4.59
CA GLU A 146 1.81 15.48 4.86
C GLU A 146 2.86 15.22 5.94
N HIS A 147 2.47 14.61 7.06
CA HIS A 147 3.39 14.27 8.15
C HIS A 147 4.51 13.34 7.68
N TRP A 148 4.16 12.22 7.04
CA TRP A 148 5.14 11.22 6.61
C TRP A 148 6.01 11.71 5.45
N SER A 149 5.47 12.54 4.55
CA SER A 149 6.25 13.16 3.48
C SER A 149 7.34 14.06 4.05
N ASN A 150 6.99 14.89 5.05
CA ASN A 150 7.96 15.72 5.77
C ASN A 150 9.04 14.87 6.45
N TYR A 151 8.64 13.85 7.20
CA TYR A 151 9.56 12.94 7.89
C TYR A 151 10.51 12.24 6.91
N LEU A 152 9.99 11.72 5.79
CA LEU A 152 10.79 11.06 4.77
C LEU A 152 11.84 12.00 4.16
N ARG A 153 11.48 13.26 3.91
CA ARG A 153 12.41 14.27 3.39
C ARG A 153 13.45 14.69 4.41
N VAL A 154 13.04 14.98 5.65
CA VAL A 154 13.89 15.60 6.67
C VAL A 154 14.75 14.58 7.41
N ASN A 155 14.17 13.44 7.79
CA ASN A 155 14.81 12.45 8.64
C ASN A 155 15.44 11.32 7.84
N GLU A 156 14.77 10.88 6.78
CA GLU A 156 15.24 9.77 5.94
C GLU A 156 16.03 10.24 4.73
N GLY A 157 15.98 11.53 4.38
CA GLY A 157 16.72 12.10 3.26
C GLY A 157 16.33 11.49 1.91
N VAL A 158 15.04 11.19 1.69
CA VAL A 158 14.58 10.67 0.39
C VAL A 158 14.62 11.75 -0.70
N ASP A 159 14.88 11.34 -1.94
CA ASP A 159 14.94 12.19 -3.12
C ASP A 159 13.57 12.44 -3.77
N PHE A 160 12.64 11.49 -3.61
CA PHE A 160 11.28 11.58 -4.09
C PHE A 160 10.31 10.98 -3.09
N VAL A 161 9.14 11.60 -2.94
CA VAL A 161 8.01 11.03 -2.19
C VAL A 161 6.92 10.62 -3.15
N ILE A 162 6.47 9.37 -3.03
CA ILE A 162 5.38 8.77 -3.79
C ILE A 162 4.24 8.45 -2.82
N ALA A 163 3.05 8.98 -3.08
CA ALA A 163 1.85 8.58 -2.36
C ALA A 163 1.08 7.56 -3.22
N VAL A 164 0.70 6.43 -2.63
CA VAL A 164 -0.07 5.38 -3.31
C VAL A 164 -1.35 5.16 -2.52
N GLY A 165 -2.46 5.60 -3.09
CA GLY A 165 -3.74 5.69 -2.42
C GLY A 165 -4.80 4.81 -3.06
N HIS A 166 -5.54 4.09 -2.23
CA HIS A 166 -6.85 3.60 -2.61
C HIS A 166 -7.90 4.69 -2.32
N ASP A 167 -7.78 5.82 -3.03
CA ASP A 167 -8.58 7.03 -2.81
C ASP A 167 -8.59 7.95 -4.03
N VAL A 168 -9.69 8.69 -4.19
CA VAL A 168 -9.79 9.76 -5.18
C VAL A 168 -9.95 11.14 -4.55
N GLU A 169 -10.47 11.25 -3.32
CA GLU A 169 -10.89 12.52 -2.73
C GLU A 169 -9.72 13.31 -2.14
N SER A 170 -8.75 12.64 -1.49
CA SER A 170 -7.63 13.34 -0.85
C SER A 170 -6.55 13.83 -1.82
N ASN A 171 -6.64 13.44 -3.10
CA ASN A 171 -5.59 13.70 -4.08
C ASN A 171 -5.34 15.21 -4.27
N ASP A 172 -6.37 16.04 -4.23
CA ASP A 172 -6.20 17.49 -4.38
C ASP A 172 -5.50 18.13 -3.19
N TYR A 173 -5.75 17.66 -1.97
CA TYR A 173 -4.98 18.08 -0.79
C TYR A 173 -3.50 17.70 -0.96
N ILE A 174 -3.24 16.43 -1.29
CA ILE A 174 -1.89 15.87 -1.37
C ILE A 174 -1.07 16.54 -2.50
N ARG A 175 -1.68 16.81 -3.66
CA ARG A 175 -1.02 17.49 -4.80
C ARG A 175 -0.58 18.92 -4.48
N ASN A 176 -1.26 19.58 -3.56
CA ASN A 176 -0.97 20.96 -3.18
C ASN A 176 0.05 21.09 -2.04
N LEU A 177 0.56 19.97 -1.50
CA LEU A 177 1.63 20.00 -0.53
C LEU A 177 2.92 20.55 -1.13
N THR A 178 3.64 21.36 -0.35
CA THR A 178 4.87 22.04 -0.79
C THR A 178 6.01 21.89 0.22
N GLY A 179 7.19 22.38 -0.13
CA GLY A 179 8.38 22.30 0.71
C GLY A 179 8.76 20.85 1.02
N ASN A 180 9.15 20.57 2.26
CA ASN A 180 9.53 19.23 2.69
C ASN A 180 8.34 18.25 2.73
N SER A 181 7.10 18.74 2.70
CA SER A 181 5.92 17.87 2.66
C SER A 181 5.46 17.57 1.22
N LYS A 182 6.12 18.13 0.20
CA LYS A 182 5.75 17.91 -1.20
C LYS A 182 5.77 16.43 -1.56
N VAL A 183 4.68 15.98 -2.17
CA VAL A 183 4.58 14.67 -2.82
C VAL A 183 4.84 14.83 -4.31
N ASP A 184 5.74 14.01 -4.86
CA ASP A 184 6.19 14.13 -6.25
C ASP A 184 5.35 13.32 -7.23
N LEU A 185 4.77 12.21 -6.77
CA LEU A 185 3.90 11.33 -7.56
C LEU A 185 2.75 10.80 -6.70
N ILE A 186 1.56 10.70 -7.29
CA ILE A 186 0.38 10.10 -6.66
C ILE A 186 -0.18 9.03 -7.60
N PHE A 187 -0.42 7.84 -7.07
CA PHE A 187 -0.99 6.69 -7.77
C PHE A 187 -2.23 6.17 -7.07
#